data_AF-A0A3E3DXS0-F1
#
_entry.id   AF-A0A3E3DXS0-F1
#
_cell.length_a   1.000
_cell.length_b   1.000
_cell.length_c   1.000
_cell.angle_alpha   90.00
_cell.angle_beta   90.00
_cell.angle_gamma   90.00
#
_symmetry.space_group_name_H-M   'P 1'
#
loop_
_entity.id
_entity.type
_entity.pdbx_description
1 polymer ?
#
loop_
_entity_poly.entity_id
_entity_poly.type
_entity_poly.pdbx_seq_one_letter_code
_entity_poly.pdbx_strand_id
1 'polypeptide(L)'
;MRRIDIPNQEKVYVGKVIEFSRKQNNFTIDAIIDGICSKQTYYKLQKEPLSESEYYDQLLERVGLFYDYDSQNPISLDGLWNAFCEQEWSLFDQEIQGLKEQIMNPDVYQYVLSGAIQCIEQKQDIAYAKQLLPLLHDDLKEIVSYFVLWKIYESYVQYKEDVSYLSLKTEINQCQYLFLLIKNEQYYDASVLCEKLLQSTKGKNHDLARIAKLFLLLAIQPEDFVTQCEWIQKNEQLTADSFHAYELLYVTGIFYYKQENYKKAWSYFIQLKDIPQFHIPVLLFLYHMETITSYVLDKHPIPDTTEKDMKVLLTYYEMKYKGDSLQELEKYLWTECRKVIQCFYPPELAQKIIQDELFWIAQQTGNKSRYYQFNKIDYSINT
;
A
#
# COMPACT_ATOMS: atom_id res chain seq x y z
N MET A 1 7.22 -10.89 52.35
CA MET A 1 7.35 -10.51 50.93
C MET A 1 5.97 -10.42 50.33
N ARG A 2 5.53 -9.24 49.87
CA ARG A 2 4.38 -9.18 48.95
C ARG A 2 4.87 -9.87 47.67
N ARG A 3 4.23 -10.97 47.26
CA ARG A 3 4.44 -11.51 45.92
C ARG A 3 3.98 -10.43 44.95
N ILE A 4 4.94 -9.91 44.20
CA ILE A 4 4.65 -9.09 43.04
C ILE A 4 4.09 -10.07 42.01
N ASP A 5 2.86 -9.84 41.54
CA ASP A 5 2.09 -10.75 40.67
C ASP A 5 1.59 -9.93 39.48
N ILE A 6 1.66 -10.49 38.27
CA ILE A 6 1.09 -9.84 37.09
C ILE A 6 -0.43 -9.75 37.30
N PRO A 7 -1.07 -8.59 37.12
CA PRO A 7 -2.52 -8.47 37.24
C PRO A 7 -3.24 -9.47 36.33
N ASN A 8 -4.26 -10.16 36.85
CA ASN A 8 -5.00 -11.18 36.08
C ASN A 8 -5.59 -10.64 34.76
N GLN A 9 -5.93 -9.35 34.72
CA GLN A 9 -6.44 -8.68 33.51
C GLN A 9 -5.37 -8.53 32.41
N GLU A 10 -4.09 -8.55 32.77
CA GLU A 10 -2.94 -8.35 31.86
C GLU A 10 -2.27 -9.66 31.47
N LYS A 11 -2.39 -10.71 32.29
CA LYS A 11 -1.79 -12.03 32.03
C LYS A 11 -2.08 -12.59 30.64
N VAL A 12 -3.32 -12.46 30.15
CA VAL A 12 -3.67 -12.91 28.79
C VAL A 12 -2.95 -12.10 27.72
N TYR A 13 -2.81 -10.78 27.94
CA TYR A 13 -2.06 -9.91 27.04
C TYR A 13 -0.58 -10.31 27.02
N VAL A 14 0.06 -10.42 28.19
CA VAL A 14 1.46 -10.86 28.33
C VAL A 14 1.69 -12.21 27.63
N GLY A 15 0.76 -13.15 27.81
CA GLY A 15 0.83 -14.45 27.14
C GLY A 15 0.81 -14.37 25.61
N LYS A 16 0.04 -13.43 25.03
CA LYS A 16 0.03 -13.18 23.60
C LYS A 16 1.31 -12.48 23.12
N VAL A 17 1.91 -11.59 23.93
CA VAL A 17 3.19 -10.95 23.60
C VAL A 17 4.33 -11.97 23.57
N ILE A 18 4.36 -12.94 24.49
CA ILE A 18 5.31 -14.05 24.46
C ILE A 18 5.20 -14.84 23.14
N GLU A 19 3.98 -15.19 22.71
CA GLU A 19 3.75 -15.90 21.44
C GLU A 19 4.17 -15.07 20.22
N PHE A 20 3.91 -13.76 20.25
CA PHE A 20 4.35 -12.84 19.22
C PHE A 20 5.87 -12.78 19.13
N SER A 21 6.56 -12.53 20.24
CA SER A 21 8.03 -12.49 20.29
C SER A 21 8.65 -13.84 19.90
N ARG A 22 8.07 -14.97 20.32
CA ARG A 22 8.48 -16.32 19.88
C ARG A 22 8.51 -16.43 18.36
N LYS A 23 7.43 -15.99 17.68
CA LYS A 23 7.34 -16.07 16.22
C LYS A 23 8.37 -15.18 15.54
N GLN A 24 8.60 -13.97 16.06
CA GLN A 24 9.62 -13.06 15.51
C GLN A 24 11.03 -13.65 15.64
N ASN A 25 11.32 -14.32 16.75
CA ASN A 25 12.60 -14.97 16.99
C ASN A 25 12.70 -16.39 16.40
N ASN A 26 11.67 -16.86 15.67
CA ASN A 26 11.59 -18.21 15.08
C ASN A 26 11.84 -19.36 16.08
N PHE A 27 11.50 -19.16 17.36
CA PHE A 27 11.64 -20.22 18.35
C PHE A 27 10.52 -21.27 18.21
N THR A 28 10.88 -22.54 18.37
CA THR A 28 9.88 -23.61 18.49
C THR A 28 9.21 -23.55 19.86
N ILE A 29 7.98 -24.05 19.96
CA ILE A 29 7.28 -24.10 21.25
C ILE A 29 8.06 -24.95 22.25
N ASP A 30 8.58 -26.10 21.83
CA ASP A 30 9.40 -26.98 22.67
C ASP A 30 10.62 -26.26 23.25
N ALA A 31 11.31 -25.43 22.46
CA ALA A 31 12.47 -24.68 22.93
C ALA A 31 12.10 -23.64 23.99
N ILE A 32 10.95 -22.99 23.86
CA ILE A 32 10.53 -21.97 24.82
C ILE A 32 10.08 -22.58 26.14
N ILE A 33 9.29 -23.66 26.11
CA ILE A 33 8.64 -24.19 27.33
C ILE A 33 9.53 -25.15 28.13
N ASP A 34 10.68 -25.57 27.59
CA ASP A 34 11.58 -26.55 28.20
C ASP A 34 11.96 -26.16 29.64
N GLY A 35 11.69 -27.06 30.58
CA GLY A 35 11.92 -26.84 32.01
C GLY A 35 10.94 -25.86 32.69
N ILE A 36 10.02 -25.23 31.95
CA ILE A 36 9.10 -24.22 32.47
C ILE A 36 7.68 -24.78 32.62
N CYS A 37 7.05 -25.21 31.53
CA CYS A 37 5.66 -25.67 31.55
C CYS A 37 5.31 -26.68 30.45
N SER A 38 4.10 -27.23 30.50
CA SER A 38 3.60 -28.13 29.44
C SER A 38 3.11 -27.34 28.22
N LYS A 39 3.07 -27.98 27.03
CA LYS A 39 2.44 -27.38 25.83
C LYS A 39 1.00 -26.93 26.09
N GLN A 40 0.24 -27.68 26.88
CA GLN A 40 -1.13 -27.34 27.21
C GLN A 40 -1.20 -26.05 28.04
N THR A 41 -0.31 -25.91 29.03
CA THR A 41 -0.16 -24.68 29.83
C THR A 41 0.22 -23.49 28.95
N TYR A 42 1.14 -23.68 28.00
CA TYR A 42 1.56 -22.65 27.06
C TYR A 42 0.47 -22.16 26.11
N TYR A 43 -0.46 -23.02 25.70
CA TYR A 43 -1.60 -22.57 24.91
C TYR A 43 -2.69 -21.91 25.75
N LYS A 44 -2.78 -22.25 27.05
CA LYS A 44 -3.74 -21.65 27.98
C LYS A 44 -3.40 -20.20 28.31
N LEU A 45 -2.13 -19.86 28.53
CA LEU A 45 -1.72 -18.47 28.86
C LEU A 45 -2.13 -17.42 27.83
N GLN A 46 -2.42 -17.81 26.58
CA GLN A 46 -2.86 -16.91 25.50
C GLN A 46 -4.39 -16.66 25.53
N LYS A 47 -5.13 -17.42 26.32
CA LYS A 47 -6.61 -17.47 26.33
C LYS A 47 -7.20 -17.18 27.69
N GLU A 48 -6.56 -17.63 28.76
CA GLU A 48 -7.01 -17.49 30.14
C GLU A 48 -5.82 -17.16 31.07
N PRO A 49 -6.04 -16.36 32.14
CA PRO A 49 -4.98 -16.03 33.08
C PRO A 49 -4.60 -17.26 33.91
N LEU A 50 -3.30 -17.59 33.97
CA LEU A 50 -2.81 -18.61 34.89
C LEU A 50 -2.69 -18.04 36.31
N SER A 51 -2.81 -18.92 37.30
CA SER A 51 -2.71 -18.52 38.71
C SER A 51 -1.27 -18.11 39.05
N GLU A 52 -0.28 -18.79 38.47
CA GLU A 52 1.14 -18.59 38.74
C GLU A 52 1.79 -17.61 37.74
N SER A 53 2.15 -16.39 38.18
CA SER A 53 2.91 -15.44 37.33
C SER A 53 4.33 -15.90 37.00
N GLU A 54 4.90 -16.79 37.79
CA GLU A 54 6.25 -17.33 37.60
C GLU A 54 6.44 -17.96 36.20
N TYR A 55 5.38 -18.59 35.65
CA TYR A 55 5.43 -19.09 34.29
C TYR A 55 5.58 -17.97 33.25
N TYR A 56 4.92 -16.82 33.45
CA TYR A 56 5.04 -15.69 32.54
C TYR A 56 6.43 -15.07 32.62
N ASP A 57 6.95 -14.85 33.83
CA ASP A 57 8.29 -14.26 34.02
C ASP A 57 9.39 -15.11 33.37
N GLN A 58 9.39 -16.43 33.60
CA GLN A 58 10.37 -17.34 33.00
C GLN A 58 10.26 -17.39 31.47
N LEU A 59 9.04 -17.36 30.92
CA LEU A 59 8.82 -17.35 29.47
C LEU A 59 9.20 -16.00 28.84
N LEU A 60 8.98 -14.88 29.53
CA LEU A 60 9.41 -13.55 29.11
C LEU A 60 10.94 -13.49 29.05
N GLU A 61 11.63 -13.95 30.10
CA GLU A 61 13.09 -14.01 30.12
C GLU A 61 13.64 -14.82 28.93
N ARG A 62 12.99 -15.95 28.61
CA ARG A 62 13.36 -16.82 27.47
C ARG A 62 13.30 -16.09 26.12
N VAL A 63 12.40 -15.12 25.98
CA VAL A 63 12.26 -14.30 24.77
C VAL A 63 12.95 -12.93 24.89
N GLY A 64 13.75 -12.71 25.93
CA GLY A 64 14.50 -11.49 26.15
C GLY A 64 13.64 -10.29 26.60
N LEU A 65 12.49 -10.55 27.19
CA LEU A 65 11.54 -9.54 27.68
C LEU A 65 11.40 -9.63 29.21
N PHE A 66 10.86 -8.58 29.82
CA PHE A 66 10.43 -8.57 31.21
C PHE A 66 9.15 -7.73 31.36
N TYR A 67 8.39 -7.99 32.43
CA TYR A 67 7.25 -7.18 32.81
C TYR A 67 7.67 -6.16 33.86
N ASP A 68 7.56 -4.86 33.57
CA ASP A 68 7.87 -3.81 34.54
C ASP A 68 6.74 -3.66 35.58
N TYR A 69 6.97 -4.21 36.77
CA TYR A 69 6.05 -4.12 37.89
C TYR A 69 5.99 -2.73 38.55
N ASP A 70 6.97 -1.87 38.28
CA ASP A 70 7.10 -0.54 38.86
C ASP A 70 6.60 0.57 37.92
N SER A 71 6.13 0.21 36.72
CA SER A 71 5.67 1.17 35.70
C SER A 71 4.49 2.01 36.21
N GLN A 72 4.80 3.25 36.62
CA GLN A 72 3.81 4.22 37.09
C GLN A 72 3.38 5.22 36.02
N ASN A 73 4.01 5.23 34.83
CA ASN A 73 3.70 6.18 33.76
C ASN A 73 3.69 5.48 32.39
N PRO A 74 2.51 5.10 31.85
CA PRO A 74 2.42 4.66 30.47
C PRO A 74 2.82 5.80 29.52
N ILE A 75 3.53 5.47 28.45
CA ILE A 75 3.86 6.41 27.38
C ILE A 75 2.54 6.93 26.79
N SER A 76 2.31 8.25 26.82
CA SER A 76 1.12 8.84 26.19
C SER A 76 1.27 8.82 24.67
N LEU A 77 0.16 8.52 23.99
CA LEU A 77 0.07 8.45 22.53
C LEU A 77 -0.87 9.53 21.97
N ASP A 78 -1.37 10.44 22.82
CA ASP A 78 -2.40 11.42 22.43
C ASP A 78 -1.89 12.36 21.34
N GLY A 79 -0.64 12.83 21.44
CA GLY A 79 0.00 13.67 20.44
C GLY A 79 0.06 12.97 19.08
N LEU A 80 0.55 11.72 19.08
CA LEU A 80 0.61 10.88 17.88
C LEU A 80 -0.77 10.66 17.25
N TRP A 81 -1.78 10.32 18.07
CA TRP A 81 -3.14 10.07 17.62
C TRP A 81 -3.80 11.32 17.02
N ASN A 82 -3.65 12.47 17.67
CA ASN A 82 -4.20 13.73 17.18
C ASN A 82 -3.54 14.13 15.85
N ALA A 83 -2.22 14.06 15.77
CA ALA A 83 -1.49 14.36 14.53
C ALA A 83 -1.91 13.43 13.37
N PHE A 84 -2.18 12.15 13.66
CA PHE A 84 -2.72 11.19 12.69
C PHE A 84 -4.12 11.59 12.20
N CYS A 85 -5.05 11.89 13.13
CA CYS A 85 -6.42 12.25 12.79
C CYS A 85 -6.51 13.55 11.98
N GLU A 86 -5.68 14.53 12.32
CA GLU A 86 -5.60 15.83 11.65
C GLU A 86 -4.77 15.78 10.34
N GLN A 87 -4.09 14.66 10.08
CA GLN A 87 -3.19 14.45 8.95
C GLN A 87 -2.07 15.50 8.91
N GLU A 88 -1.50 15.79 10.08
CA GLU A 88 -0.34 16.66 10.26
C GLU A 88 0.94 15.81 10.24
N TRP A 89 1.30 15.30 9.07
CA TRP A 89 2.38 14.31 8.92
C TRP A 89 3.74 14.78 9.47
N SER A 90 4.05 16.08 9.38
CA SER A 90 5.29 16.61 9.97
C SER A 90 5.29 16.55 11.50
N LEU A 91 4.14 16.74 12.15
CA LEU A 91 4.02 16.60 13.60
C LEU A 91 4.00 15.13 13.98
N PHE A 92 3.28 14.30 13.21
CA PHE A 92 3.25 12.84 13.38
C PHE A 92 4.66 12.25 13.38
N ASP A 93 5.51 12.65 12.42
CA ASP A 93 6.89 12.17 12.33
C ASP A 93 7.73 12.59 13.54
N GLN A 94 7.52 13.80 14.07
CA GLN A 94 8.19 14.30 15.28
C GLN A 94 7.78 13.47 16.52
N GLU A 95 6.49 13.18 16.67
CA GLU A 95 5.97 12.34 17.75
C GLU A 95 6.56 10.93 17.68
N ILE A 96 6.66 10.32 16.49
CA ILE A 96 7.30 9.02 16.30
C ILE A 96 8.76 9.04 16.76
N GLN A 97 9.54 10.07 16.40
CA GLN A 97 10.94 10.16 16.85
C GLN A 97 11.03 10.34 18.37
N GLY A 98 10.19 11.20 18.95
CA GLY A 98 10.15 11.41 20.41
C GLY A 98 9.79 10.15 21.19
N LEU A 99 8.87 9.33 20.67
CA LEU A 99 8.50 8.05 21.26
C LEU A 99 9.66 7.04 21.24
N LYS A 100 10.42 6.96 20.14
CA LYS A 100 11.56 6.05 20.03
C LYS A 100 12.65 6.30 21.07
N GLU A 101 12.92 7.57 21.36
CA GLU A 101 13.94 7.96 22.34
C GLU A 101 13.56 7.52 23.77
N GLN A 102 12.27 7.29 24.03
CA GLN A 102 11.75 6.88 25.33
C GLN A 102 11.62 5.36 25.48
N ILE A 103 11.64 4.60 24.38
CA ILE A 103 11.37 3.16 24.40
C ILE A 103 12.56 2.36 24.93
N MET A 104 12.30 1.63 26.01
CA MET A 104 13.09 0.53 26.53
C MET A 104 12.52 -0.79 25.98
N ASN A 105 13.08 -1.24 24.86
CA ASN A 105 12.62 -2.44 24.13
C ASN A 105 12.42 -3.76 24.92
N PRO A 106 13.08 -4.02 26.07
CA PRO A 106 12.86 -5.29 26.78
C PRO A 106 11.57 -5.32 27.62
N ASP A 107 10.87 -4.19 27.84
CA ASP A 107 9.57 -4.21 28.54
C ASP A 107 8.45 -4.73 27.63
N VAL A 108 7.51 -5.53 28.18
CA VAL A 108 6.40 -6.15 27.42
C VAL A 108 5.59 -5.14 26.61
N TYR A 109 5.20 -4.01 27.22
CA TYR A 109 4.35 -3.03 26.57
C TYR A 109 5.13 -2.19 25.57
N GLN A 110 6.34 -1.78 25.95
CA GLN A 110 7.20 -0.99 25.09
C GLN A 110 7.75 -1.79 23.89
N TYR A 111 7.92 -3.11 24.02
CA TYR A 111 8.24 -4.01 22.91
C TYR A 111 7.14 -4.01 21.83
N VAL A 112 5.87 -4.08 22.24
CA VAL A 112 4.73 -4.02 21.31
C VAL A 112 4.63 -2.64 20.65
N LEU A 113 4.84 -1.55 21.40
CA LEU A 113 4.92 -0.20 20.86
C LEU A 113 6.06 -0.05 19.83
N SER A 114 7.24 -0.59 20.14
CA SER A 114 8.38 -0.64 19.22
C SER A 114 8.03 -1.36 17.92
N GLY A 115 7.33 -2.49 18.02
CA GLY A 115 6.81 -3.21 16.86
C GLY A 115 5.81 -2.40 16.02
N ALA A 116 4.93 -1.62 16.67
CA ALA A 116 4.01 -0.72 15.98
C ALA A 116 4.75 0.39 15.22
N ILE A 117 5.73 1.04 15.85
CA ILE A 117 6.56 2.06 15.21
C ILE A 117 7.35 1.48 14.04
N GLN A 118 7.93 0.29 14.18
CA GLN A 118 8.59 -0.39 13.07
C GLN A 118 7.63 -0.67 11.92
N CYS A 119 6.38 -1.07 12.21
CA CYS A 119 5.36 -1.28 11.18
C CYS A 119 4.99 0.02 10.44
N ILE A 120 4.92 1.14 11.16
CA ILE A 120 4.65 2.48 10.61
C ILE A 120 5.77 2.91 9.66
N GLU A 121 7.02 2.84 10.10
CA GLU A 121 8.16 3.42 9.35
C GLU A 121 8.68 2.51 8.25
N GLN A 122 8.87 1.23 8.55
CA GLN A 122 9.51 0.29 7.63
C GLN A 122 8.49 -0.40 6.72
N LYS A 123 7.20 -0.07 6.88
CA LYS A 123 6.07 -0.70 6.19
C LYS A 123 6.26 -2.23 6.23
N GLN A 124 6.26 -2.80 7.44
CA GLN A 124 6.55 -4.23 7.66
C GLN A 124 5.63 -5.16 6.85
N ASP A 125 6.02 -6.43 6.71
CA ASP A 125 5.20 -7.41 5.98
C ASP A 125 3.82 -7.60 6.61
N ILE A 126 2.83 -7.92 5.78
CA ILE A 126 1.43 -8.09 6.18
C ILE A 126 1.29 -9.25 7.18
N ALA A 127 2.10 -10.31 7.02
CA ALA A 127 2.13 -11.42 7.98
C ALA A 127 2.58 -10.97 9.39
N TYR A 128 3.47 -9.98 9.47
CA TYR A 128 3.88 -9.37 10.74
C TYR A 128 2.74 -8.52 11.32
N ALA A 129 2.17 -7.61 10.52
CA ALA A 129 1.08 -6.74 10.95
C ALA A 129 -0.13 -7.53 11.48
N LYS A 130 -0.49 -8.65 10.82
CA LYS A 130 -1.58 -9.53 11.23
C LYS A 130 -1.38 -10.14 12.62
N GLN A 131 -0.12 -10.37 13.02
CA GLN A 131 0.21 -10.87 14.36
C GLN A 131 0.28 -9.76 15.41
N LEU A 132 0.73 -8.57 15.01
CA LEU A 132 0.88 -7.42 15.89
C LEU A 132 -0.46 -6.76 16.24
N LEU A 133 -1.33 -6.52 15.24
CA LEU A 133 -2.58 -5.76 15.40
C LEU A 133 -3.45 -6.22 16.58
N PRO A 134 -3.63 -7.54 16.85
CA PRO A 134 -4.39 -8.00 18.02
C PRO A 134 -3.81 -7.60 19.38
N LEU A 135 -2.54 -7.19 19.44
CA LEU A 135 -1.85 -6.70 20.64
C LEU A 135 -1.93 -5.18 20.80
N LEU A 136 -2.43 -4.47 19.80
CA LEU A 136 -2.49 -3.01 19.84
C LEU A 136 -3.80 -2.54 20.47
N HIS A 137 -3.69 -1.50 21.28
CA HIS A 137 -4.82 -0.66 21.66
C HIS A 137 -5.42 0.02 20.42
N ASP A 138 -6.66 0.48 20.54
CA ASP A 138 -7.48 0.88 19.40
C ASP A 138 -6.84 1.98 18.54
N ASP A 139 -6.22 2.99 19.15
CA ASP A 139 -5.60 4.10 18.43
C ASP A 139 -4.39 3.65 17.60
N LEU A 140 -3.46 2.90 18.21
CA LEU A 140 -2.33 2.33 17.48
C LEU A 140 -2.75 1.31 16.45
N LYS A 141 -3.81 0.52 16.73
CA LYS A 141 -4.34 -0.44 15.77
C LYS A 141 -4.85 0.28 14.52
N GLU A 142 -5.52 1.40 14.69
CA GLU A 142 -6.00 2.23 13.60
C GLU A 142 -4.83 2.85 12.81
N ILE A 143 -3.84 3.43 13.50
CA ILE A 143 -2.64 4.00 12.86
C ILE A 143 -1.89 2.91 12.07
N VAL A 144 -1.60 1.77 12.69
CA VAL A 144 -0.89 0.67 11.99
C VAL A 144 -1.72 0.15 10.82
N SER A 145 -3.04 0.07 10.95
CA SER A 145 -3.92 -0.34 9.84
C SER A 145 -3.83 0.63 8.66
N TYR A 146 -3.71 1.94 8.88
CA TYR A 146 -3.49 2.93 7.83
C TYR A 146 -2.23 2.61 7.01
N PHE A 147 -1.09 2.40 7.68
CA PHE A 147 0.18 2.14 6.99
C PHE A 147 0.20 0.78 6.28
N VAL A 148 -0.53 -0.21 6.81
CA VAL A 148 -0.73 -1.49 6.11
C VAL A 148 -1.59 -1.30 4.87
N LEU A 149 -2.72 -0.58 4.95
CA LEU A 149 -3.55 -0.25 3.79
C LEU A 149 -2.76 0.52 2.74
N TRP A 150 -1.99 1.52 3.16
CA TRP A 150 -1.15 2.34 2.29
C TRP A 150 -0.10 1.50 1.57
N LYS A 151 0.58 0.59 2.29
CA LYS A 151 1.54 -0.35 1.68
C LYS A 151 0.86 -1.25 0.64
N ILE A 152 -0.33 -1.76 0.94
CA ILE A 152 -1.09 -2.59 0.00
C ILE A 152 -1.49 -1.76 -1.23
N TYR A 153 -1.92 -0.51 -1.04
CA TYR A 153 -2.28 0.40 -2.11
C TYR A 153 -1.08 0.69 -3.04
N GLU A 154 0.09 1.00 -2.48
CA GLU A 154 1.33 1.26 -3.25
C GLU A 154 1.84 0.05 -4.03
N SER A 155 1.51 -1.18 -3.63
CA SER A 155 1.84 -2.34 -4.48
C SER A 155 1.10 -2.22 -5.82
N TYR A 156 1.68 -2.62 -6.94
CA TYR A 156 0.94 -2.59 -8.24
C TYR A 156 0.14 -3.87 -8.49
N VAL A 157 0.34 -4.88 -7.64
CA VAL A 157 -0.34 -6.18 -7.70
C VAL A 157 -1.70 -6.10 -7.01
N GLN A 158 -2.71 -6.76 -7.59
CA GLN A 158 -4.02 -6.93 -6.98
C GLN A 158 -3.88 -7.72 -5.67
N TYR A 159 -4.39 -7.18 -4.56
CA TYR A 159 -4.25 -7.80 -3.25
C TYR A 159 -5.56 -8.47 -2.86
N LYS A 160 -5.69 -9.76 -3.16
CA LYS A 160 -6.93 -10.54 -2.95
C LYS A 160 -7.07 -11.13 -1.53
N GLU A 161 -6.11 -10.90 -0.63
CA GLU A 161 -6.19 -11.47 0.71
C GLU A 161 -7.23 -10.76 1.59
N ASP A 162 -7.77 -11.50 2.55
CA ASP A 162 -8.74 -10.98 3.53
C ASP A 162 -8.08 -9.95 4.45
N VAL A 163 -8.54 -8.70 4.35
CA VAL A 163 -8.12 -7.56 5.17
C VAL A 163 -9.09 -7.26 6.32
N SER A 164 -10.01 -8.17 6.66
CA SER A 164 -10.97 -8.03 7.77
C SER A 164 -10.34 -7.79 9.14
N TYR A 165 -9.04 -8.09 9.28
CA TYR A 165 -8.28 -7.88 10.52
C TYR A 165 -7.82 -6.42 10.71
N LEU A 166 -7.97 -5.56 9.69
CA LEU A 166 -7.62 -4.14 9.75
C LEU A 166 -8.71 -3.33 10.43
N SER A 167 -8.31 -2.27 11.14
CA SER A 167 -9.22 -1.33 11.80
C SER A 167 -9.59 -0.19 10.86
N LEU A 168 -10.89 0.07 10.72
CA LEU A 168 -11.49 1.05 9.79
C LEU A 168 -12.40 2.04 10.53
N LYS A 169 -12.06 2.43 11.77
CA LYS A 169 -12.90 3.31 12.59
C LYS A 169 -12.86 4.76 12.10
N THR A 170 -11.71 5.22 11.65
CA THR A 170 -11.46 6.59 11.19
C THR A 170 -11.82 6.76 9.73
N GLU A 171 -12.18 7.98 9.37
CA GLU A 171 -12.45 8.35 7.98
C GLU A 171 -11.24 8.16 7.08
N ILE A 172 -10.03 8.44 7.59
CA ILE A 172 -8.80 8.28 6.81
C ILE A 172 -8.57 6.82 6.41
N ASN A 173 -8.78 5.86 7.32
CA ASN A 173 -8.66 4.44 7.00
C ASN A 173 -9.77 3.96 6.06
N GLN A 174 -11.00 4.47 6.24
CA GLN A 174 -12.11 4.16 5.33
C GLN A 174 -11.82 4.66 3.91
N CYS A 175 -11.24 5.86 3.76
CA CYS A 175 -10.80 6.37 2.47
C CYS A 175 -9.69 5.50 1.85
N GLN A 176 -8.68 5.09 2.63
CA GLN A 176 -7.63 4.18 2.12
C GLN A 176 -8.20 2.81 1.70
N TYR A 177 -9.12 2.27 2.50
CA TYR A 177 -9.80 1.03 2.19
C TYR A 177 -10.66 1.14 0.92
N LEU A 178 -11.28 2.30 0.67
CA LEU A 178 -12.01 2.54 -0.58
C LEU A 178 -11.11 2.38 -1.82
N PHE A 179 -9.89 2.91 -1.79
CA PHE A 179 -8.94 2.72 -2.90
C PHE A 179 -8.54 1.25 -3.07
N LEU A 180 -8.43 0.49 -1.97
CA LEU A 180 -8.20 -0.95 -2.03
C LEU A 180 -9.36 -1.70 -2.70
N LEU A 181 -10.61 -1.38 -2.34
CA LEU A 181 -11.80 -1.97 -2.98
C LEU A 181 -11.82 -1.68 -4.49
N ILE A 182 -11.52 -0.44 -4.89
CA ILE A 182 -11.45 -0.03 -6.30
C ILE A 182 -10.37 -0.82 -7.04
N LYS A 183 -9.19 -0.94 -6.45
CA LYS A 183 -8.08 -1.70 -7.03
C LYS A 183 -8.36 -3.20 -7.13
N ASN A 184 -9.14 -3.73 -6.18
CA ASN A 184 -9.59 -5.12 -6.19
C ASN A 184 -10.86 -5.35 -7.04
N GLU A 185 -11.31 -4.35 -7.78
CA GLU A 185 -12.50 -4.41 -8.65
C GLU A 185 -13.80 -4.74 -7.90
N GLN A 186 -13.85 -4.49 -6.59
CA GLN A 186 -15.03 -4.64 -5.75
C GLN A 186 -15.92 -3.39 -5.88
N TYR A 187 -16.31 -3.07 -7.11
CA TYR A 187 -16.91 -1.77 -7.45
C TYR A 187 -18.24 -1.52 -6.75
N TYR A 188 -19.05 -2.55 -6.48
CA TYR A 188 -20.31 -2.39 -5.74
C TYR A 188 -20.06 -1.87 -4.32
N ASP A 189 -19.20 -2.56 -3.57
CA ASP A 189 -18.86 -2.18 -2.18
C ASP A 189 -18.14 -0.83 -2.16
N ALA A 190 -17.26 -0.59 -3.12
CA ALA A 190 -16.57 0.69 -3.28
C ALA A 190 -17.54 1.85 -3.54
N SER A 191 -18.53 1.69 -4.44
CA SER A 191 -19.55 2.71 -4.69
C SER A 191 -20.37 3.03 -3.46
N VAL A 192 -20.80 2.01 -2.69
CA VAL A 192 -21.55 2.19 -1.44
C VAL A 192 -20.73 2.96 -0.41
N LEU A 193 -19.46 2.57 -0.20
CA LEU A 193 -18.57 3.23 0.74
C LEU A 193 -18.24 4.66 0.30
N CYS A 194 -18.01 4.88 -1.00
CA CYS A 194 -17.71 6.19 -1.57
C CYS A 194 -18.85 7.18 -1.32
N GLU A 195 -20.10 6.82 -1.62
CA GLU A 195 -21.25 7.70 -1.40
C GLU A 195 -21.47 8.00 0.09
N LYS A 196 -21.25 7.01 0.97
CA LYS A 196 -21.27 7.24 2.42
C LYS A 196 -20.21 8.26 2.85
N LEU A 197 -18.96 8.09 2.40
CA LEU A 197 -17.86 8.98 2.76
C LEU A 197 -18.08 10.39 2.20
N LEU A 198 -18.59 10.54 0.98
CA LEU A 198 -18.93 11.84 0.42
C LEU A 198 -20.00 12.59 1.23
N GLN A 199 -20.87 11.89 1.96
CA GLN A 199 -21.87 12.51 2.82
C GLN A 199 -21.33 12.86 4.22
N SER A 200 -20.39 12.08 4.76
CA SER A 200 -19.94 12.21 6.15
C SER A 200 -18.65 13.01 6.34
N THR A 201 -17.73 12.93 5.38
CA THR A 201 -16.37 13.49 5.47
C THR A 201 -16.31 14.98 5.12
N LYS A 202 -15.26 15.66 5.58
CA LYS A 202 -14.92 17.05 5.20
C LYS A 202 -13.41 17.19 4.96
N GLY A 203 -13.01 18.29 4.32
CA GLY A 203 -11.59 18.61 4.08
C GLY A 203 -10.86 17.52 3.31
N LYS A 204 -9.62 17.19 3.72
CA LYS A 204 -8.73 16.24 3.04
C LYS A 204 -9.40 14.87 2.76
N ASN A 205 -10.13 14.32 3.73
CA ASN A 205 -10.82 13.03 3.55
C ASN A 205 -11.92 13.09 2.50
N HIS A 206 -12.62 14.22 2.43
CA HIS A 206 -13.66 14.43 1.42
C HIS A 206 -13.07 14.54 0.02
N ASP A 207 -11.92 15.19 -0.11
CA ASP A 207 -11.18 15.25 -1.37
C ASP A 207 -10.72 13.85 -1.81
N LEU A 208 -10.19 13.03 -0.89
CA LEU A 208 -9.85 11.62 -1.18
C LEU A 208 -11.07 10.83 -1.67
N ALA A 209 -12.24 10.97 -1.02
CA ALA A 209 -13.46 10.30 -1.43
C ALA A 209 -13.93 10.73 -2.83
N ARG A 210 -13.73 12.01 -3.21
CA ARG A 210 -14.04 12.52 -4.55
C ARG A 210 -13.08 12.00 -5.62
N ILE A 211 -11.79 11.94 -5.30
CA ILE A 211 -10.79 11.33 -6.19
C ILE A 211 -11.14 9.85 -6.41
N ALA A 212 -11.47 9.12 -5.34
CA ALA A 212 -11.93 7.74 -5.44
C ALA A 212 -13.20 7.60 -6.31
N LYS A 213 -14.14 8.54 -6.22
CA LYS A 213 -15.31 8.60 -7.13
C LYS A 213 -14.91 8.72 -8.60
N LEU A 214 -13.87 9.50 -8.92
CA LEU A 214 -13.37 9.59 -10.29
C LEU A 214 -12.79 8.26 -10.77
N PHE A 215 -12.04 7.54 -9.94
CA PHE A 215 -11.56 6.19 -10.28
C PHE A 215 -12.71 5.20 -10.48
N LEU A 216 -13.78 5.29 -9.68
CA LEU A 216 -14.98 4.49 -9.89
C LEU A 216 -15.66 4.82 -11.22
N LEU A 217 -15.93 6.10 -11.49
CA LEU A 217 -16.53 6.53 -12.76
C LEU A 217 -15.68 6.07 -13.96
N LEU A 218 -14.37 6.20 -13.88
CA LEU A 218 -13.45 5.72 -14.91
C LEU A 218 -13.61 4.22 -15.20
N ALA A 219 -13.94 3.42 -14.19
CA ALA A 219 -14.08 1.97 -14.30
C ALA A 219 -15.49 1.53 -14.74
N ILE A 220 -16.55 2.13 -14.19
CA ILE A 220 -17.93 1.62 -14.34
C ILE A 220 -18.89 2.55 -15.09
N GLN A 221 -18.60 3.85 -15.17
CA GLN A 221 -19.52 4.86 -15.73
C GLN A 221 -18.74 6.05 -16.35
N PRO A 222 -17.89 5.81 -17.36
CA PRO A 222 -16.95 6.80 -17.88
C PRO A 222 -17.61 8.02 -18.52
N GLU A 223 -18.87 7.91 -18.94
CA GLU A 223 -19.67 8.99 -19.50
C GLU A 223 -19.84 10.18 -18.54
N ASP A 224 -19.90 9.93 -17.23
CA ASP A 224 -20.11 10.96 -16.21
C ASP A 224 -18.79 11.55 -15.66
N PHE A 225 -17.65 10.98 -16.07
CA PHE A 225 -16.33 11.35 -15.56
C PHE A 225 -16.03 12.83 -15.77
N VAL A 226 -16.24 13.35 -16.99
CA VAL A 226 -15.92 14.74 -17.34
C VAL A 226 -16.73 15.72 -16.50
N THR A 227 -18.03 15.46 -16.35
CA THR A 227 -18.93 16.29 -15.54
C THR A 227 -18.49 16.33 -14.09
N GLN A 228 -18.13 15.18 -13.51
CA GLN A 228 -17.65 15.11 -12.13
C GLN A 228 -16.29 15.81 -11.95
N CYS A 229 -15.36 15.62 -12.90
CA CYS A 229 -14.05 16.26 -12.87
C CYS A 229 -14.16 17.79 -12.94
N GLU A 230 -15.00 18.32 -13.84
CA GLU A 230 -15.24 19.76 -13.94
C GLU A 230 -15.91 20.32 -12.68
N TRP A 231 -16.81 19.56 -12.06
CA TRP A 231 -17.45 19.95 -10.82
C TRP A 231 -16.43 20.10 -9.68
N ILE A 232 -15.50 19.13 -9.55
CA ILE A 232 -14.41 19.19 -8.55
C ILE A 232 -13.53 20.41 -8.82
N GLN A 233 -13.11 20.65 -10.07
CA GLN A 233 -12.25 21.78 -10.43
C GLN A 233 -12.88 23.16 -10.18
N LYS A 234 -14.20 23.29 -10.36
CA LYS A 234 -14.90 24.58 -10.24
C LYS A 234 -15.30 24.92 -8.80
N ASN A 235 -15.66 23.93 -7.99
CA ASN A 235 -16.26 24.16 -6.69
C ASN A 235 -15.27 24.04 -5.52
N GLU A 236 -14.09 23.50 -5.76
CA GLU A 236 -13.16 23.14 -4.70
C GLU A 236 -11.85 23.91 -4.80
N GLN A 237 -11.40 24.42 -3.66
CA GLN A 237 -10.08 25.02 -3.52
C GLN A 237 -9.05 23.93 -3.23
N LEU A 238 -8.88 22.99 -4.15
CA LEU A 238 -7.69 22.13 -4.13
C LEU A 238 -6.49 23.06 -4.23
N THR A 239 -5.61 23.03 -3.23
CA THR A 239 -4.38 23.82 -3.27
C THR A 239 -3.57 23.36 -4.47
N ALA A 240 -3.24 24.28 -5.37
CA ALA A 240 -2.27 24.04 -6.43
C ALA A 240 -0.97 23.60 -5.73
N ASP A 241 -0.46 22.42 -6.05
CA ASP A 241 0.66 21.72 -5.37
C ASP A 241 0.32 20.87 -4.14
N SER A 242 -0.95 20.50 -3.96
CA SER A 242 -1.33 19.42 -3.04
C SER A 242 -1.27 18.04 -3.71
N PHE A 243 -1.02 16.99 -2.91
CA PHE A 243 -1.06 15.60 -3.36
C PHE A 243 -2.38 15.26 -4.09
N HIS A 244 -3.53 15.69 -3.56
CA HIS A 244 -4.84 15.48 -4.16
C HIS A 244 -5.01 16.17 -5.52
N ALA A 245 -4.40 17.35 -5.72
CA ALA A 245 -4.39 18.00 -7.02
C ALA A 245 -3.61 17.16 -8.04
N TYR A 246 -2.49 16.56 -7.64
CA TYR A 246 -1.73 15.65 -8.50
C TYR A 246 -2.49 14.36 -8.82
N GLU A 247 -3.20 13.77 -7.85
CA GLU A 247 -4.07 12.61 -8.10
C GLU A 247 -5.19 12.94 -9.10
N LEU A 248 -5.80 14.13 -8.99
CA LEU A 248 -6.81 14.60 -9.93
C LEU A 248 -6.25 14.69 -11.36
N LEU A 249 -5.07 15.29 -11.52
CA LEU A 249 -4.39 15.35 -12.83
C LEU A 249 -4.09 13.95 -13.35
N TYR A 250 -3.65 13.04 -12.49
CA TYR A 250 -3.28 11.68 -12.87
C TYR A 250 -4.50 10.89 -13.37
N VAL A 251 -5.58 10.82 -12.59
CA VAL A 251 -6.79 10.08 -12.98
C VAL A 251 -7.43 10.68 -14.24
N THR A 252 -7.37 12.01 -14.39
CA THR A 252 -7.85 12.71 -15.60
C THR A 252 -6.99 12.38 -16.82
N GLY A 253 -5.67 12.30 -16.65
CA GLY A 253 -4.74 11.86 -17.68
C GLY A 253 -5.06 10.44 -18.15
N ILE A 254 -5.26 9.51 -17.22
CA ILE A 254 -5.64 8.12 -17.50
C ILE A 254 -6.98 8.05 -18.26
N PHE A 255 -7.97 8.83 -17.85
CA PHE A 255 -9.26 8.91 -18.54
C PHE A 255 -9.07 9.28 -20.01
N TYR A 256 -8.38 10.39 -20.30
CA TYR A 256 -8.16 10.82 -21.68
C TYR A 256 -7.27 9.86 -22.48
N TYR A 257 -6.33 9.20 -21.82
CA TYR A 257 -5.49 8.17 -22.43
C TYR A 257 -6.33 6.96 -22.86
N LYS A 258 -7.24 6.48 -22.00
CA LYS A 258 -8.18 5.39 -22.34
C LYS A 258 -9.12 5.77 -23.49
N GLN A 259 -9.50 7.04 -23.60
CA GLN A 259 -10.32 7.58 -24.69
C GLN A 259 -9.51 7.90 -25.97
N GLU A 260 -8.22 7.54 -26.01
CA GLU A 260 -7.30 7.83 -27.12
C GLU A 260 -7.15 9.33 -27.46
N ASN A 261 -7.52 10.21 -26.51
CA ASN A 261 -7.32 11.63 -26.61
C ASN A 261 -5.93 11.99 -26.08
N TYR A 262 -4.90 11.55 -26.81
CA TYR A 262 -3.50 11.71 -26.39
C TYR A 262 -3.08 13.17 -26.23
N LYS A 263 -3.71 14.11 -26.94
CA LYS A 263 -3.47 15.55 -26.75
C LYS A 263 -3.81 16.00 -25.35
N LYS A 264 -5.01 15.63 -24.86
CA LYS A 264 -5.42 15.97 -23.49
C LYS A 264 -4.62 15.14 -22.49
N ALA A 265 -4.46 13.83 -22.70
CA ALA A 265 -3.69 12.97 -21.80
C ALA A 265 -2.26 13.50 -21.58
N TRP A 266 -1.56 13.85 -22.66
CA TRP A 266 -0.23 14.46 -22.62
C TRP A 266 -0.22 15.74 -21.78
N SER A 267 -1.20 16.63 -21.98
CA SER A 267 -1.27 17.90 -21.23
C SER A 267 -1.42 17.71 -19.72
N TYR A 268 -2.02 16.61 -19.26
CA TYR A 268 -2.11 16.27 -17.84
C TYR A 268 -0.84 15.58 -17.34
N PHE A 269 -0.37 14.55 -18.06
CA PHE A 269 0.79 13.78 -17.65
C PHE A 269 2.09 14.58 -17.63
N ILE A 270 2.28 15.52 -18.57
CA ILE A 270 3.50 16.35 -18.58
C ILE A 270 3.64 17.22 -17.33
N GLN A 271 2.53 17.59 -16.67
CA GLN A 271 2.55 18.35 -15.41
C GLN A 271 2.99 17.49 -14.21
N LEU A 272 2.83 16.17 -14.31
CA LEU A 272 3.16 15.22 -13.26
C LEU A 272 4.54 14.59 -13.41
N LYS A 273 5.20 14.82 -14.55
CA LYS A 273 6.45 14.13 -14.91
C LYS A 273 7.57 14.36 -13.92
N ASP A 274 7.56 15.42 -13.12
CA ASP A 274 8.63 15.75 -12.17
C ASP A 274 8.19 15.51 -10.70
N ILE A 275 6.97 15.00 -10.49
CA ILE A 275 6.43 14.72 -9.15
C ILE A 275 6.84 13.30 -8.73
N PRO A 276 7.64 13.10 -7.66
CA PRO A 276 8.25 11.81 -7.34
C PRO A 276 7.29 10.61 -7.29
N GLN A 277 6.09 10.78 -6.71
CA GLN A 277 5.10 9.72 -6.54
C GLN A 277 4.46 9.28 -7.86
N PHE A 278 4.34 10.18 -8.84
CA PHE A 278 3.72 9.91 -10.15
C PHE A 278 4.77 9.71 -11.26
N HIS A 279 6.01 10.13 -10.98
CA HIS A 279 7.28 9.74 -11.57
C HIS A 279 7.21 8.67 -12.67
N ILE A 280 7.38 7.47 -12.14
CA ILE A 280 7.52 6.20 -12.84
C ILE A 280 6.29 5.89 -13.71
N PRO A 281 5.05 5.85 -13.18
CA PRO A 281 3.90 5.51 -14.00
C PRO A 281 3.63 6.54 -15.11
N VAL A 282 3.85 7.84 -14.84
CA VAL A 282 3.65 8.91 -15.83
C VAL A 282 4.64 8.82 -16.98
N LEU A 283 5.92 8.56 -16.70
CA LEU A 283 6.93 8.38 -17.75
C LEU A 283 6.57 7.26 -18.72
N LEU A 284 6.06 6.13 -18.21
CA LEU A 284 5.64 5.02 -19.06
C LEU A 284 4.57 5.44 -20.08
N PHE A 285 3.56 6.20 -19.64
CA PHE A 285 2.53 6.72 -20.55
C PHE A 285 3.08 7.76 -21.53
N LEU A 286 3.98 8.63 -21.08
CA LEU A 286 4.59 9.63 -21.95
C LEU A 286 5.45 8.99 -23.05
N TYR A 287 6.27 7.99 -22.72
CA TYR A 287 7.07 7.25 -23.71
C TYR A 287 6.21 6.48 -24.71
N HIS A 288 5.13 5.84 -24.23
CA HIS A 288 4.20 5.17 -25.14
C HIS A 288 3.52 6.16 -26.08
N MET A 289 3.03 7.29 -25.58
CA MET A 289 2.41 8.32 -26.41
C MET A 289 3.41 8.90 -27.43
N GLU A 290 4.69 9.03 -27.09
CA GLU A 290 5.74 9.43 -28.03
C GLU A 290 5.83 8.49 -29.24
N THR A 291 5.69 7.18 -29.02
CA THR A 291 5.71 6.19 -30.11
C THR A 291 4.54 6.33 -31.08
N ILE A 292 3.34 6.57 -30.55
CA ILE A 292 2.11 6.55 -31.34
C ILE A 292 1.64 7.94 -31.80
N THR A 293 2.35 8.99 -31.41
CA THR A 293 2.05 10.38 -31.80
C THR A 293 3.28 11.09 -32.35
N SER A 294 3.19 12.41 -32.57
CA SER A 294 4.31 13.26 -32.95
C SER A 294 4.91 14.03 -31.76
N TYR A 295 4.53 13.70 -30.53
CA TYR A 295 5.08 14.33 -29.35
C TYR A 295 6.51 13.87 -29.12
N VAL A 296 7.32 14.71 -28.47
CA VAL A 296 8.73 14.43 -28.18
C VAL A 296 9.01 14.88 -26.75
N LEU A 297 9.65 14.00 -25.97
CA LEU A 297 10.22 14.34 -24.68
C LEU A 297 11.67 14.78 -24.87
N ASP A 298 12.03 15.96 -24.38
CA ASP A 298 13.39 16.52 -24.55
C ASP A 298 14.50 15.63 -23.98
N LYS A 299 14.16 14.77 -23.00
CA LYS A 299 15.08 13.85 -22.32
C LYS A 299 14.35 12.56 -21.94
N HIS A 300 15.08 11.44 -21.97
CA HIS A 300 14.59 10.13 -21.51
C HIS A 300 15.34 9.67 -20.25
N PRO A 301 15.16 10.34 -19.09
CA PRO A 301 15.70 9.83 -17.84
C PRO A 301 14.90 8.60 -17.41
N ILE A 302 15.57 7.47 -17.24
CA ILE A 302 14.92 6.24 -16.78
C ILE A 302 15.21 6.07 -15.31
N PRO A 303 14.21 6.24 -14.44
CA PRO A 303 14.39 6.16 -13.00
C PRO A 303 14.67 4.73 -12.58
N ASP A 304 15.53 4.57 -11.58
CA ASP A 304 15.64 3.29 -10.87
C ASP A 304 14.38 3.09 -10.04
N THR A 305 13.64 2.02 -10.33
CA THR A 305 12.46 1.62 -9.55
C THR A 305 12.69 0.25 -8.91
N THR A 306 12.15 0.10 -7.70
CA THR A 306 12.09 -1.18 -6.96
C THR A 306 10.93 -2.05 -7.42
N GLU A 307 9.97 -1.49 -8.15
CA GLU A 307 8.83 -2.20 -8.71
C GLU A 307 9.26 -3.00 -9.94
N LYS A 308 9.36 -4.31 -9.78
CA LYS A 308 9.87 -5.21 -10.81
C LYS A 308 9.08 -5.11 -12.12
N ASP A 309 7.75 -4.98 -12.04
CA ASP A 309 6.88 -4.98 -13.21
C ASP A 309 7.01 -3.69 -14.05
N MET A 310 6.98 -2.53 -13.39
CA MET A 310 7.23 -1.23 -14.02
C MET A 310 8.66 -1.15 -14.59
N LYS A 311 9.64 -1.69 -13.86
CA LYS A 311 11.03 -1.75 -14.32
C LYS A 311 11.14 -2.47 -15.66
N VAL A 312 10.46 -3.61 -15.83
CA VAL A 312 10.49 -4.38 -17.07
C VAL A 312 10.01 -3.54 -18.26
N LEU A 313 8.90 -2.81 -18.12
CA LEU A 313 8.38 -1.96 -19.20
C LEU A 313 9.28 -0.74 -19.46
N LEU A 314 9.84 -0.10 -18.43
CA LEU A 314 10.75 1.03 -18.61
C LEU A 314 12.09 0.61 -19.23
N THR A 315 12.61 -0.58 -18.90
CA THR A 315 13.81 -1.13 -19.55
C THR A 315 13.61 -1.34 -21.05
N TYR A 316 12.40 -1.69 -21.50
CA TYR A 316 12.12 -1.73 -22.94
C TYR A 316 12.34 -0.37 -23.61
N TYR A 317 11.82 0.72 -23.01
CA TYR A 317 12.04 2.06 -23.53
C TYR A 317 13.52 2.47 -23.43
N GLU A 318 14.23 2.04 -22.39
CA GLU A 318 15.68 2.23 -22.29
C GLU A 318 16.42 1.65 -23.49
N MET A 319 16.13 0.39 -23.83
CA MET A 319 16.70 -0.29 -24.99
C MET A 319 16.36 0.47 -26.28
N LYS A 320 15.10 0.90 -26.43
CA LYS A 320 14.62 1.65 -27.59
C LYS A 320 15.38 2.97 -27.78
N TYR A 321 15.55 3.75 -26.71
CA TYR A 321 16.23 5.04 -26.77
C TYR A 321 17.76 4.91 -26.87
N LYS A 322 18.35 3.79 -26.42
CA LYS A 322 19.76 3.45 -26.67
C LYS A 322 20.05 3.05 -28.12
N GLY A 323 19.01 2.72 -28.89
CA GLY A 323 19.12 2.31 -30.28
C GLY A 323 19.37 0.82 -30.47
N ASP A 324 18.93 -0.01 -29.53
CA ASP A 324 18.94 -1.47 -29.67
C ASP A 324 18.14 -1.90 -30.92
N SER A 325 18.47 -3.07 -31.47
CA SER A 325 17.87 -3.49 -32.73
C SER A 325 16.37 -3.79 -32.59
N LEU A 326 15.59 -3.56 -33.65
CA LEU A 326 14.14 -3.86 -33.66
C LEU A 326 13.85 -5.34 -33.30
N GLN A 327 14.76 -6.26 -33.61
CA GLN A 327 14.65 -7.67 -33.26
C GLN A 327 14.83 -7.91 -31.76
N GLU A 328 15.75 -7.20 -31.10
CA GLU A 328 15.95 -7.27 -29.65
C GLU A 328 14.75 -6.67 -28.91
N LEU A 329 14.26 -5.53 -29.38
CA LEU A 329 13.05 -4.88 -28.87
C LEU A 329 11.83 -5.80 -28.97
N GLU A 330 11.58 -6.39 -30.15
CA GLU A 330 10.47 -7.32 -30.36
C GLU A 330 10.57 -8.56 -29.45
N LYS A 331 11.80 -9.10 -29.31
CA LYS A 331 12.06 -10.25 -28.43
C LYS A 331 11.76 -9.89 -26.99
N TYR A 332 12.23 -8.74 -26.51
CA TYR A 332 12.07 -8.32 -25.11
C TYR A 332 10.59 -8.05 -24.76
N LEU A 333 9.84 -7.39 -25.65
CA LEU A 333 8.39 -7.23 -25.51
C LEU A 333 7.69 -8.59 -25.37
N TRP A 334 8.08 -9.55 -26.21
CA TRP A 334 7.46 -10.86 -26.24
C TRP A 334 7.81 -11.74 -25.04
N THR A 335 9.07 -11.72 -24.58
CA THR A 335 9.56 -12.63 -23.54
C THR A 335 9.47 -12.06 -22.14
N GLU A 336 9.73 -10.77 -21.94
CA GLU A 336 9.78 -10.16 -20.62
C GLU A 336 8.54 -9.30 -20.34
N CYS A 337 8.25 -8.30 -21.18
CA CYS A 337 7.11 -7.39 -20.92
C CYS A 337 5.77 -8.12 -20.88
N ARG A 338 5.57 -9.12 -21.73
CA ARG A 338 4.33 -9.93 -21.73
C ARG A 338 4.07 -10.62 -20.38
N LYS A 339 5.11 -11.00 -19.63
CA LYS A 339 4.94 -11.73 -18.35
C LYS A 339 4.36 -10.84 -17.24
N VAL A 340 4.53 -9.53 -17.35
CA VAL A 340 4.14 -8.57 -16.30
C VAL A 340 2.78 -7.92 -16.54
N ILE A 341 2.07 -8.26 -17.63
CA ILE A 341 0.75 -7.69 -17.97
C ILE A 341 -0.24 -7.85 -16.80
N GLN A 342 -0.32 -9.05 -16.21
CA GLN A 342 -1.24 -9.35 -15.10
C GLN A 342 -0.85 -8.65 -13.79
N CYS A 343 0.38 -8.18 -13.69
CA CYS A 343 0.87 -7.47 -12.52
C CYS A 343 0.58 -5.96 -12.57
N PHE A 344 0.08 -5.46 -13.70
CA PHE A 344 -0.24 -4.05 -13.90
C PHE A 344 -1.74 -3.83 -13.70
N TYR A 345 -2.13 -2.80 -12.96
CA TYR A 345 -3.54 -2.43 -12.82
C TYR A 345 -3.85 -1.09 -13.53
N PRO A 346 -4.87 -1.05 -14.40
CA PRO A 346 -5.59 -2.19 -14.97
C PRO A 346 -4.78 -2.88 -16.10
N PRO A 347 -4.82 -4.22 -16.24
CA PRO A 347 -3.95 -4.98 -17.16
C PRO A 347 -4.04 -4.56 -18.63
N GLU A 348 -5.20 -4.04 -19.05
CA GLU A 348 -5.47 -3.63 -20.42
C GLU A 348 -4.57 -2.47 -20.86
N LEU A 349 -4.11 -1.62 -19.93
CA LEU A 349 -3.20 -0.53 -20.26
C LEU A 349 -1.82 -1.07 -20.66
N ALA A 350 -1.26 -2.00 -19.87
CA ALA A 350 0.01 -2.64 -20.21
C ALA A 350 -0.10 -3.45 -21.51
N GLN A 351 -1.23 -4.16 -21.71
CA GLN A 351 -1.50 -4.86 -22.95
C GLN A 351 -1.51 -3.91 -24.16
N LYS A 352 -2.20 -2.77 -24.06
CA LYS A 352 -2.25 -1.76 -25.12
C LYS A 352 -0.88 -1.20 -25.45
N ILE A 353 -0.09 -0.84 -24.43
CA ILE A 353 1.27 -0.35 -24.60
C ILE A 353 2.12 -1.35 -25.41
N ILE A 354 2.13 -2.62 -24.99
CA ILE A 354 2.91 -3.67 -25.68
C ILE A 354 2.39 -3.89 -27.11
N GLN A 355 1.07 -3.89 -27.30
CA GLN A 355 0.45 -4.08 -28.61
C GLN A 355 0.85 -2.99 -29.60
N ASP A 356 0.80 -1.73 -29.16
CA ASP A 356 1.14 -0.58 -30.00
C ASP A 356 2.63 -0.54 -30.32
N GLU A 357 3.50 -0.90 -29.37
CA GLU A 357 4.94 -1.03 -29.61
C GLU A 357 5.26 -2.15 -30.61
N LEU A 358 4.62 -3.32 -30.48
CA LEU A 358 4.74 -4.40 -31.48
C LEU A 358 4.24 -3.97 -32.85
N PHE A 359 3.17 -3.17 -32.91
CA PHE A 359 2.66 -2.62 -34.15
C PHE A 359 3.65 -1.63 -34.79
N TRP A 360 4.25 -0.75 -33.99
CA TRP A 360 5.30 0.17 -34.43
C TRP A 360 6.49 -0.60 -35.01
N ILE A 361 6.99 -1.64 -34.33
CA ILE A 361 8.07 -2.50 -34.88
C ILE A 361 7.64 -3.16 -36.19
N ALA A 362 6.40 -3.66 -36.27
CA ALA A 362 5.89 -4.30 -37.48
C ALA A 362 5.78 -3.32 -38.66
N GLN A 363 5.48 -2.04 -38.42
CA GLN A 363 5.50 -0.99 -39.45
C GLN A 363 6.91 -0.72 -39.98
N GLN A 364 7.92 -0.76 -39.10
CA GLN A 364 9.31 -0.52 -39.49
C GLN A 364 9.96 -1.72 -40.20
N THR A 365 9.62 -2.95 -39.80
CA THR A 365 10.22 -4.20 -40.32
C THR A 365 9.43 -4.86 -41.45
N GLY A 366 8.12 -4.56 -41.55
CA GLY A 366 7.19 -5.28 -42.41
C GLY A 366 6.73 -6.65 -41.88
N ASN A 367 7.33 -7.15 -40.80
CA ASN A 367 6.98 -8.43 -40.20
C ASN A 367 5.86 -8.26 -39.16
N LYS A 368 4.67 -8.79 -39.45
CA LYS A 368 3.50 -8.68 -38.58
C LYS A 368 3.24 -9.89 -37.70
N SER A 369 4.13 -10.90 -37.72
CA SER A 369 3.89 -12.19 -37.06
C SER A 369 3.66 -12.04 -35.56
N ARG A 370 4.55 -11.35 -34.82
CA ARG A 370 4.43 -11.19 -33.36
C ARG A 370 3.24 -10.34 -32.97
N TYR A 371 3.01 -9.23 -33.67
CA TYR A 371 1.82 -8.38 -33.47
C TYR A 371 0.53 -9.19 -33.59
N TYR A 372 0.35 -9.97 -34.67
CA TYR A 372 -0.85 -10.78 -34.85
C TYR A 372 -0.95 -11.93 -33.84
N GLN A 373 0.16 -12.53 -33.43
CA GLN A 373 0.17 -13.55 -32.38
C GLN A 373 -0.24 -12.96 -31.02
N PHE A 374 0.23 -11.76 -30.69
CA PHE A 374 -0.09 -11.09 -29.45
C PHE A 374 -1.59 -10.80 -29.34
N ASN A 375 -2.22 -10.33 -30.43
CA ASN A 375 -3.65 -10.01 -30.47
C ASN A 375 -4.59 -11.23 -30.38
N LYS A 376 -4.06 -12.45 -30.55
CA LYS A 376 -4.84 -13.70 -30.43
C LYS A 376 -4.87 -14.24 -29.00
N ILE A 377 -4.03 -13.71 -28.12
CA ILE A 377 -3.93 -14.19 -26.75
C ILE A 377 -4.94 -13.42 -25.91
N ASP A 378 -5.83 -14.16 -25.26
CA ASP A 378 -6.70 -13.58 -24.24
C ASP A 378 -5.92 -13.49 -22.93
N TYR A 379 -5.67 -12.26 -22.49
CA TYR A 379 -5.00 -11.96 -21.24
C TYR A 379 -5.98 -11.79 -20.07
N SER A 380 -7.29 -11.98 -20.27
CA SER A 380 -8.29 -11.85 -19.20
C SER A 380 -8.50 -13.13 -18.35
N ILE A 381 -7.85 -14.25 -18.70
CA ILE A 381 -8.28 -15.59 -18.21
C ILE A 381 -7.31 -16.28 -17.22
N ASN A 382 -6.09 -15.79 -16.97
CA ASN A 382 -5.23 -16.44 -15.98
C ASN A 382 -5.43 -15.83 -14.58
N THR A 383 -6.51 -16.21 -13.91
CA THR A 383 -6.76 -15.97 -12.48
C THR A 383 -6.51 -17.20 -11.63
#